data_AF-A0A3A5K0X5-F1
#
_entry.id   AF-A0A3A5K0X5-F1
#
_cell.length_a   1.000
_cell.length_b   1.000
_cell.length_c   1.000
_cell.angle_alpha   90.00
_cell.angle_beta   90.00
_cell.angle_gamma   90.00
#
_symmetry.space_group_name_H-M   'P 1'
#
loop_
_entity.id
_entity.type
_entity.pdbx_description
1 polymer ?
#
loop_
_entity_poly.entity_id
_entity_poly.type
_entity_poly.pdbx_seq_one_letter_code
_entity_poly.pdbx_strand_id
1 'polypeptide(L)'
;MAKRGRPTRAAASKRALKGVDVDAVDPLTVLRQIASDTSAPASSRLAAAKALLAQGGRKKDGGDGSENDRISARALTLLKGGKR
;
A
#
# COMPACT_ATOMS: atom_id res chain seq x y z
N MET A 1 -25.08 0.81 0.99
CA MET A 1 -25.95 0.10 1.95
C MET A 1 -25.42 -1.31 2.20
N ALA A 2 -25.44 -1.78 3.45
CA ALA A 2 -25.10 -3.18 3.77
C ALA A 2 -26.21 -4.13 3.29
N LYS A 3 -25.85 -5.23 2.61
CA LYS A 3 -26.80 -6.32 2.32
C LYS A 3 -27.14 -7.00 3.65
N ARG A 4 -28.45 -7.06 3.98
CA ARG A 4 -29.07 -7.62 5.20
C ARG A 4 -28.15 -8.61 5.96
N GLY A 5 -27.55 -8.15 7.06
CA GLY A 5 -26.78 -8.98 8.01
C GLY A 5 -25.25 -8.91 7.92
N ARG A 6 -24.65 -8.56 6.77
CA ARG A 6 -23.18 -8.44 6.69
C ARG A 6 -22.74 -7.03 7.12
N PRO A 7 -21.92 -6.88 8.17
CA PRO A 7 -21.40 -5.57 8.55
C PRO A 7 -20.60 -4.96 7.40
N THR A 8 -20.72 -3.65 7.23
CA THR A 8 -19.84 -2.92 6.31
C THR A 8 -18.40 -3.00 6.81
N ARG A 9 -17.42 -2.80 5.93
CA ARG A 9 -15.99 -2.79 6.32
C ARG A 9 -15.73 -1.83 7.47
N ALA A 10 -16.30 -0.62 7.40
CA ALA A 10 -16.22 0.38 8.46
C ALA A 10 -16.83 -0.11 9.79
N ALA A 11 -17.99 -0.77 9.75
CA ALA A 11 -18.63 -1.31 10.96
C ALA A 11 -17.82 -2.48 11.57
N ALA A 12 -17.22 -3.33 10.73
CA ALA A 12 -16.36 -4.40 11.18
C ALA A 12 -15.08 -3.86 11.84
N SER A 13 -14.43 -2.87 11.22
CA SER A 13 -13.27 -2.18 11.79
C SER A 13 -13.61 -1.49 13.11
N LYS A 14 -14.74 -0.77 13.18
CA LYS A 14 -15.21 -0.11 14.41
C LYS A 14 -15.47 -1.10 15.54
N ARG A 15 -16.01 -2.29 15.23
CA ARG A 15 -16.19 -3.38 16.20
C ARG A 15 -14.85 -3.95 16.68
N ALA A 16 -13.91 -4.18 15.77
CA ALA A 16 -12.60 -4.75 16.09
C ALA A 16 -11.74 -3.81 16.96
N LEU A 17 -11.90 -2.50 16.79
CA LEU A 17 -11.17 -1.48 17.54
C LEU A 17 -11.89 -1.05 18.83
N LYS A 18 -13.02 -1.67 19.19
CA LYS A 18 -13.79 -1.28 20.38
C LYS A 18 -12.96 -1.55 21.65
N GLY A 19 -12.66 -0.49 22.40
CA GLY A 19 -11.88 -0.59 23.65
C GLY A 19 -10.36 -0.54 23.46
N VAL A 20 -9.89 -0.36 22.22
CA VAL A 20 -8.48 -0.08 21.93
C VAL A 20 -8.27 1.42 21.97
N ASP A 21 -7.36 1.88 22.82
CA ASP A 21 -6.84 3.24 22.76
C ASP A 21 -5.80 3.31 21.63
N VAL A 22 -6.20 3.88 20.50
CA VAL A 22 -5.37 3.92 19.29
C VAL A 22 -4.19 4.88 19.47
N ASP A 23 -4.34 5.91 20.31
CA ASP A 23 -3.29 6.91 20.53
C ASP A 23 -2.17 6.37 21.43
N ALA A 24 -2.47 5.36 22.26
CA ALA A 24 -1.47 4.65 23.05
C ALA A 24 -0.69 3.58 22.27
N VAL A 25 -1.11 3.24 21.04
CA VAL A 25 -0.46 2.21 20.22
C VAL A 25 0.65 2.84 19.38
N ASP A 26 1.90 2.41 19.58
CA ASP A 26 2.99 2.72 18.65
C ASP A 26 2.91 1.81 17.40
N PRO A 27 2.54 2.35 16.23
CA PRO A 27 2.36 1.56 15.02
C PRO A 27 3.68 0.95 14.53
N LEU A 28 4.82 1.60 14.79
CA LEU A 28 6.13 1.09 14.38
C LEU A 28 6.50 -0.19 15.12
N THR A 29 6.22 -0.21 16.42
CA THR A 29 6.45 -1.40 17.25
C THR A 29 5.58 -2.57 16.79
N VAL A 30 4.30 -2.34 16.49
CA VAL A 30 3.40 -3.37 15.95
C VAL A 30 3.90 -3.91 14.60
N LEU A 31 4.30 -3.02 13.68
CA LEU A 31 4.81 -3.44 12.38
C LEU A 31 6.11 -4.25 12.49
N ARG A 32 7.03 -3.88 13.39
CA ARG A 32 8.26 -4.64 13.64
C ARG A 32 7.94 -6.04 14.18
N GLN A 33 7.01 -6.14 15.13
CA GLN A 33 6.57 -7.42 15.68
C GLN A 33 6.00 -8.32 14.59
N ILE A 34 5.08 -7.80 13.76
CA ILE A 34 4.50 -8.54 12.64
C ILE A 34 5.58 -8.99 11.65
N ALA A 35 6.53 -8.12 11.30
CA ALA A 35 7.58 -8.47 10.35
C ALA A 35 8.49 -9.61 10.86
N SER A 36 8.75 -9.67 12.17
CA SER A 36 9.57 -10.72 12.80
C SER A 36 8.83 -12.00 13.18
N ASP A 37 7.49 -11.98 13.24
CA ASP A 37 6.70 -13.12 13.72
C ASP A 37 6.59 -14.25 12.68
N THR A 38 7.34 -15.33 12.90
CA THR A 38 7.36 -16.50 12.00
C THR A 38 6.04 -17.24 11.92
N SER A 39 5.14 -17.07 12.90
CA SER A 39 3.81 -17.67 12.91
C SER A 39 2.81 -16.89 12.07
N ALA A 40 3.10 -15.63 11.74
CA ALA A 40 2.25 -14.81 10.90
C ALA A 40 2.32 -15.21 9.41
N PRO A 41 1.22 -15.04 8.65
CA PRO A 41 1.21 -15.27 7.21
C PRO A 41 2.32 -14.50 6.49
N ALA A 42 2.99 -15.15 5.53
CA ALA A 42 4.11 -14.55 4.80
C ALA A 42 3.76 -13.21 4.12
N SER A 43 2.53 -13.09 3.60
CA SER A 43 2.02 -11.85 3.00
C SER A 43 1.92 -10.70 4.01
N SER A 44 1.48 -10.97 5.23
CA SER A 44 1.40 -9.99 6.31
C SER A 44 2.78 -9.52 6.74
N ARG A 45 3.74 -10.45 6.89
CA ARG A 45 5.14 -10.13 7.18
C ARG A 45 5.76 -9.23 6.10
N LEU A 46 5.58 -9.60 4.83
CA LEU A 46 6.07 -8.83 3.69
C LEU A 46 5.47 -7.42 3.65
N ALA A 47 4.16 -7.29 3.89
CA ALA A 47 3.48 -6.01 3.91
C ALA A 47 4.01 -5.11 5.05
N ALA A 48 4.21 -5.67 6.24
CA ALA A 48 4.77 -4.94 7.38
C ALA A 48 6.21 -4.47 7.12
N ALA A 49 7.06 -5.36 6.57
CA ALA A 49 8.42 -5.01 6.19
C ALA A 49 8.47 -3.89 5.14
N LYS A 50 7.59 -3.94 4.13
CA LYS A 50 7.47 -2.87 3.12
C LYS A 50 7.05 -1.53 3.74
N ALA A 51 6.11 -1.55 4.69
CA ALA A 51 5.66 -0.35 5.37
C ALA A 51 6.81 0.31 6.18
N LEU A 52 7.58 -0.50 6.91
CA LEU A 52 8.75 -0.03 7.66
C LEU A 52 9.81 0.60 6.74
N LEU A 53 10.08 -0.01 5.58
CA LEU A 53 11.04 0.50 4.60
C LEU A 53 10.59 1.81 3.95
N ALA A 54 9.29 1.98 3.70
CA ALA A 54 8.74 3.20 3.12
C ALA A 54 8.85 4.41 4.07
N GLN A 55 8.82 4.18 5.38
CA GLN A 55 8.92 5.23 6.39
C GLN A 55 10.36 5.69 6.65
N GLY A 56 11.35 4.83 6.41
CA GLY A 56 12.78 5.12 6.61
C GLY A 56 13.44 6.01 5.56
N GLY A 57 12.67 6.79 4.78
CA GLY A 57 13.24 7.76 3.84
C GLY A 57 13.85 7.17 2.57
N ARG A 58 13.72 5.84 2.34
CA ARG A 58 13.74 5.33 0.96
C ARG A 58 12.43 5.78 0.31
N LYS A 59 12.41 7.06 -0.07
CA LYS A 59 11.62 7.51 -1.22
C LYS A 59 11.78 6.39 -2.22
N LYS A 60 10.69 5.73 -2.55
CA LYS A 60 10.61 4.98 -3.78
C LYS A 60 11.07 6.00 -4.81
N ASP A 61 12.32 5.89 -5.26
CA ASP A 61 12.72 6.55 -6.49
C ASP A 61 11.57 6.22 -7.41
N GLY A 62 10.89 7.27 -7.86
CA GLY A 62 9.79 7.10 -8.76
C GLY A 62 10.31 6.11 -9.79
N GLY A 63 9.68 4.93 -9.87
CA GLY A 63 9.50 4.27 -11.14
C GLY A 63 8.59 5.20 -11.94
N ASP A 64 9.07 6.41 -12.15
CA ASP A 64 8.54 7.46 -12.95
C ASP A 64 8.81 6.98 -14.36
N GLY A 65 7.74 6.93 -15.12
CA GLY A 65 7.69 6.28 -16.41
C GLY A 65 8.54 6.97 -17.45
N SER A 66 9.66 7.62 -17.12
CA SER A 66 10.43 8.48 -18.03
C SER A 66 11.02 7.72 -19.21
N GLU A 67 11.35 6.43 -19.03
CA GLU A 67 11.79 5.57 -20.14
C GLU A 67 10.61 5.16 -21.04
N ASN A 68 9.47 4.87 -20.43
CA ASN A 68 8.23 4.62 -21.16
C ASN A 68 7.64 5.89 -21.78
N ASP A 69 7.89 7.09 -21.23
CA ASP A 69 7.27 8.33 -21.68
C ASP A 69 7.84 8.77 -23.02
N ARG A 70 9.14 8.62 -23.25
CA ARG A 70 9.74 8.94 -24.56
C ARG A 70 9.31 7.94 -25.63
N ILE A 71 9.20 6.67 -25.28
CA ILE A 71 8.78 5.60 -26.20
C ILE A 71 7.28 5.72 -26.50
N SER A 72 6.45 5.92 -25.47
CA SER A 72 5.01 6.15 -25.57
C SER A 72 4.68 7.47 -26.26
N ALA A 73 5.42 8.54 -26.00
CA ALA A 73 5.27 9.81 -26.73
C ALA A 73 5.59 9.62 -28.21
N ARG A 74 6.70 8.95 -28.56
CA ARG A 74 7.05 8.64 -29.96
C ARG A 74 6.01 7.74 -30.64
N ALA A 75 5.48 6.75 -29.92
CA ALA A 75 4.43 5.88 -30.42
C ALA A 75 3.13 6.65 -30.71
N LEU A 76 2.76 7.59 -29.83
CA LEU A 76 1.61 8.48 -30.03
C LEU A 76 1.81 9.44 -31.21
N THR A 77 3.03 9.96 -31.42
CA THR A 77 3.34 10.82 -32.57
C THR A 77 3.21 10.07 -33.90
N LEU A 78 3.67 8.81 -33.94
CA LEU A 78 3.55 7.94 -35.13
C LEU A 78 2.10 7.56 -35.43
N LEU A 79 1.31 7.24 -34.40
CA LEU A 79 -0.10 6.87 -34.56
C LEU A 79 -0.96 8.04 -35.08
N LYS A 80 -0.61 9.27 -34.71
CA LYS A 80 -1.29 10.51 -35.15
C LYS A 80 -0.78 11.03 -36.51
N GLY A 81 0.09 10.28 -37.18
CA GLY A 81 0.57 10.60 -38.54
C GLY A 81 1.66 11.67 -38.63
N GLY A 82 2.38 11.95 -37.54
CA GLY A 82 3.46 12.94 -37.53
C GLY A 82 4.68 12.47 -38.35
N LYS A 83 4.98 13.16 -39.45
CA LYS A 83 6.31 13.12 -40.09
C LYS A 83 7.30 13.91 -39.22
N ARG A 84 8.54 13.42 -39.20
CA ARG A 84 9.68 13.92 -38.40
C ARG A 84 9.88 15.42 -38.47
#